data_AF-A0A8X7TUE1-F1
#
_entry.id   AF-A0A8X7TUE1-F1
#
_cell.length_a   1.000
_cell.length_b   1.000
_cell.length_c   1.000
_cell.angle_alpha   90.00
_cell.angle_beta   90.00
_cell.angle_gamma   90.00
#
_symmetry.space_group_name_H-M   'P 1'
#
loop_
_entity.id
_entity.type
_entity.pdbx_description
1 polymer ?
#
loop_
_entity_poly.entity_id
_entity_poly.type
_entity_poly.pdbx_seq_one_letter_code
_entity_poly.pdbx_strand_id
1 'polypeptide(L)'
;MDPADERTDCKRKLEHINLLRYVSDSEHGMPKRCACGGRMIHEVRVKDEFDTQPGKRFFSCVNYEADGLHYRQPWVCGVQEDIEMLRKRVEEADEVIKSVPMLVESVEAQVKRLSLLLDKLTGDVYNLTVQVAALEKVCFE
;
A
#
# COMPACT_ATOMS: atom_id res chain seq x y z
N MET A 1 21.15 -29.29 -9.62
CA MET A 1 19.71 -29.05 -9.74
C MET A 1 19.41 -28.76 -11.19
N ASP A 2 18.36 -29.34 -11.77
CA ASP A 2 17.93 -29.01 -13.14
C ASP A 2 17.23 -27.63 -13.12
N PRO A 3 17.67 -26.66 -13.95
CA PRO A 3 17.00 -25.37 -14.09
C PRO A 3 15.50 -25.47 -14.45
N ALA A 4 15.05 -26.55 -15.09
CA ALA A 4 13.64 -26.77 -15.39
C ALA A 4 12.82 -27.13 -14.13
N ASP A 5 13.40 -27.93 -13.23
CA ASP A 5 12.78 -28.28 -11.96
C ASP A 5 12.69 -27.06 -11.05
N GLU A 6 13.74 -26.24 -10.99
CA GLU A 6 13.74 -24.98 -10.22
C GLU A 6 12.66 -24.00 -10.70
N ARG A 7 12.48 -23.86 -12.03
CA ARG A 7 11.40 -23.01 -12.58
C ARG A 7 10.01 -23.52 -12.19
N THR A 8 9.83 -24.84 -12.19
CA THR A 8 8.56 -25.47 -11.84
C THR A 8 8.25 -25.33 -10.35
N ASP A 9 9.26 -25.48 -9.48
CA ASP A 9 9.12 -25.26 -8.05
C ASP A 9 8.78 -23.80 -7.72
N CYS A 10 9.49 -22.84 -8.33
CA CYS A 10 9.17 -21.42 -8.20
C CYS A 10 7.73 -21.10 -8.65
N LYS A 11 7.27 -21.70 -9.75
CA LYS A 11 5.89 -21.53 -10.23
C LYS A 11 4.87 -22.03 -9.20
N ARG A 12 5.07 -23.22 -8.64
CA ARG A 12 4.18 -23.79 -7.60
C ARG A 12 4.14 -22.92 -6.34
N LYS A 13 5.29 -22.42 -5.89
CA LYS A 13 5.37 -21.49 -4.75
C LYS A 13 4.59 -20.21 -5.00
N LEU A 14 4.73 -19.63 -6.20
CA LEU A 14 3.98 -18.44 -6.59
C LEU A 14 2.47 -18.70 -6.64
N GLU A 15 2.04 -19.84 -7.18
CA GLU A 15 0.63 -20.25 -7.20
C GLU A 15 0.07 -20.40 -5.77
N HIS A 16 0.83 -21.00 -4.86
CA HIS A 16 0.45 -21.12 -3.46
C HIS A 16 0.33 -19.75 -2.76
N ILE A 17 1.29 -18.84 -2.96
CA ILE A 17 1.22 -17.48 -2.41
C ILE A 17 0.01 -16.73 -2.96
N ASN A 18 -0.28 -16.86 -4.26
CA ASN A 18 -1.45 -16.24 -4.87
C ASN A 18 -2.76 -16.79 -4.28
N LEU A 19 -2.85 -18.12 -4.07
CA LEU A 19 -3.99 -18.75 -3.41
C LEU A 19 -4.21 -18.18 -2.01
N LEU A 20 -3.17 -18.13 -1.18
CA LEU A 20 -3.26 -17.57 0.18
C LEU A 20 -3.74 -16.12 0.16
N ARG A 21 -3.25 -15.32 -0.79
CA ARG A 21 -3.72 -13.94 -0.97
C ARG A 21 -5.21 -13.90 -1.34
N TYR A 22 -5.66 -14.75 -2.27
CA TYR A 22 -7.07 -14.77 -2.66
C TYR A 22 -8.01 -15.20 -1.53
N VAL A 23 -7.56 -16.11 -0.67
CA VAL A 23 -8.30 -16.48 0.54
C VAL A 23 -8.41 -15.27 1.47
N SER A 24 -7.30 -14.60 1.77
CA SER A 24 -7.30 -13.40 2.63
C SER A 24 -8.15 -12.26 2.04
N ASP A 25 -8.05 -12.01 0.73
CA ASP A 25 -8.86 -11.01 0.03
C ASP A 25 -10.37 -11.32 0.09
N SER A 26 -10.75 -12.57 0.36
CA SER A 26 -12.15 -13.01 0.46
C SER A 26 -12.72 -12.97 1.88
N GLU A 27 -11.91 -12.65 2.88
CA GLU A 27 -12.36 -12.59 4.29
C GLU A 27 -13.20 -11.34 4.57
N HIS A 28 -12.94 -10.23 3.88
CA HIS A 28 -13.62 -8.96 4.10
C HIS A 28 -13.81 -8.19 2.79
N GLY A 29 -15.00 -7.62 2.61
CA GLY A 29 -15.30 -6.82 1.44
C GLY A 29 -15.40 -7.65 0.17
N MET A 30 -15.22 -6.99 -0.96
CA MET A 30 -15.41 -7.60 -2.27
C MET A 30 -14.09 -8.12 -2.85
N PRO A 31 -13.84 -9.45 -2.86
CA PRO A 31 -12.60 -9.99 -3.42
C PRO A 31 -12.52 -9.71 -4.92
N LYS A 32 -11.29 -9.59 -5.44
CA LYS A 32 -11.07 -9.50 -6.90
C LYS A 32 -11.09 -10.87 -7.57
N ARG A 33 -10.74 -11.93 -6.82
CA ARG A 33 -10.70 -13.32 -7.27
C ARG A 33 -11.13 -14.25 -6.15
N CYS A 34 -11.78 -15.34 -6.51
CA CYS A 34 -12.07 -16.44 -5.61
C CYS A 34 -10.78 -17.24 -5.34
N ALA A 35 -10.74 -17.96 -4.21
CA ALA A 35 -9.63 -18.87 -3.87
C ALA A 35 -9.29 -19.86 -5.00
N CYS A 36 -10.29 -20.33 -5.77
CA CYS A 36 -10.06 -21.17 -6.95
C CYS A 36 -9.35 -20.48 -8.14
N GLY A 37 -9.02 -19.18 -8.03
CA GLY A 37 -8.46 -18.35 -9.11
C GLY A 37 -9.52 -17.77 -10.06
N GLY A 38 -10.76 -18.24 -9.96
CA GLY A 38 -11.91 -17.74 -10.70
C GLY A 38 -12.14 -16.25 -10.47
N ARG A 39 -12.52 -15.55 -11.53
CA ARG A 39 -12.85 -14.10 -11.48
C ARG A 39 -14.20 -13.89 -10.80
N MET A 40 -14.32 -12.78 -10.08
CA MET A 40 -15.59 -12.37 -9.50
C MET A 40 -16.49 -11.74 -10.55
N ILE A 41 -17.78 -12.06 -10.50
CA ILE A 41 -18.82 -11.57 -11.41
C ILE A 41 -19.97 -10.95 -10.60
N HIS A 42 -20.63 -9.98 -11.21
CA HIS A 42 -21.89 -9.46 -10.71
C HIS A 42 -23.03 -10.36 -11.18
N GLU A 43 -23.51 -11.21 -10.29
CA GLU A 43 -24.66 -12.08 -10.55
C GLU A 43 -25.93 -11.31 -10.21
N VAL A 44 -26.86 -11.24 -11.16
CA VAL A 44 -28.24 -10.82 -10.91
C VAL A 44 -29.09 -12.08 -10.98
N ARG A 45 -29.73 -12.47 -9.88
CA ARG A 45 -30.64 -13.62 -9.90
C ARG A 45 -31.81 -13.33 -10.83
N VAL A 46 -31.92 -14.15 -11.87
CA VAL A 46 -33.09 -14.22 -12.74
C VAL A 46 -34.22 -14.86 -11.93
N LYS A 47 -35.44 -14.36 -12.11
CA LYS A 47 -36.64 -14.85 -11.43
C LYS A 47 -36.81 -16.34 -11.69
N ASP A 48 -36.77 -17.14 -10.62
CA ASP A 48 -37.20 -18.54 -10.63
C ASP A 48 -38.69 -18.63 -10.25
N GLU A 49 -39.38 -19.72 -10.62
CA GLU A 49 -40.82 -19.92 -10.38
C GLU A 49 -41.18 -19.86 -8.88
N PHE A 50 -40.20 -20.14 -8.01
CA PHE A 50 -40.32 -20.10 -6.55
C PHE A 50 -39.65 -18.88 -5.90
N ASP A 51 -39.04 -17.99 -6.68
CA ASP A 51 -38.33 -16.82 -6.14
C ASP A 51 -39.30 -15.67 -5.87
N THR A 52 -39.59 -15.46 -4.59
CA THR A 52 -40.42 -14.35 -4.11
C THR A 52 -39.71 -13.00 -4.16
N GLN A 53 -38.40 -12.97 -4.46
CA GLN A 53 -37.58 -11.75 -4.47
C GLN A 53 -36.67 -11.67 -5.71
N PRO A 54 -37.24 -11.60 -6.93
CA PRO A 54 -36.47 -11.45 -8.16
C PRO A 54 -35.61 -10.17 -8.13
N GLY A 55 -34.40 -10.25 -8.70
CA GLY A 55 -33.50 -9.09 -8.83
C GLY A 55 -32.44 -8.93 -7.73
N LYS A 56 -32.32 -9.91 -6.81
CA LYS A 56 -31.19 -9.95 -5.86
C LYS A 56 -29.85 -9.99 -6.60
N ARG A 57 -28.90 -9.18 -6.12
CA ARG A 57 -27.56 -9.06 -6.68
C ARG A 57 -26.54 -9.70 -5.76
N PHE A 58 -25.59 -10.40 -6.34
CA PHE A 58 -24.49 -11.06 -5.65
C PHE A 58 -23.16 -10.75 -6.32
N PHE A 59 -22.11 -10.80 -5.52
CA PHE A 59 -20.74 -10.99 -6.00
C PHE A 59 -20.43 -12.47 -5.93
N SER A 60 -20.26 -13.09 -7.09
CA SER A 60 -20.14 -14.54 -7.20
C SER A 60 -18.88 -14.92 -7.95
N CYS A 61 -18.27 -16.04 -7.61
CA CYS A 61 -17.26 -16.64 -8.46
C CYS A 61 -17.89 -17.06 -9.81
N VAL A 62 -17.16 -16.89 -10.90
CA VAL A 62 -17.59 -17.40 -12.23
C VAL A 62 -17.83 -18.92 -12.23
N ASN A 63 -17.15 -19.65 -11.35
CA ASN A 63 -17.28 -21.10 -11.19
C ASN A 63 -18.21 -21.48 -10.02
N TYR A 64 -19.13 -20.61 -9.63
CA TYR A 64 -19.99 -20.87 -8.47
C TYR A 64 -20.99 -22.01 -8.76
N GLU A 65 -20.94 -23.07 -7.94
CA GLU A 65 -21.79 -24.27 -8.08
C GLU A 65 -22.61 -24.59 -6.81
N ALA A 66 -22.67 -23.66 -5.84
CA ALA A 66 -23.34 -23.86 -4.54
C ALA A 66 -22.80 -25.04 -3.70
N ASP A 67 -21.53 -25.38 -3.90
CA ASP A 67 -20.77 -26.41 -3.17
C ASP A 67 -20.19 -25.94 -1.83
N GLY A 68 -20.27 -24.63 -1.54
CA GLY A 68 -19.66 -23.99 -0.38
C GLY A 68 -18.17 -23.72 -0.52
N LEU A 69 -17.55 -24.04 -1.66
CA LEU A 69 -16.13 -23.80 -1.94
C LEU A 69 -15.91 -22.52 -2.74
N HIS A 70 -16.92 -22.10 -3.49
CA HIS A 70 -16.87 -20.88 -4.30
C HIS A 70 -17.51 -19.68 -3.60
N TYR A 71 -16.80 -18.56 -3.67
CA TYR A 71 -17.27 -17.31 -3.07
C TYR A 71 -18.59 -16.87 -3.68
N ARG A 72 -19.55 -16.53 -2.81
CA ARG A 72 -20.78 -15.83 -3.16
C ARG A 72 -21.30 -15.03 -1.98
N GLN A 73 -21.37 -13.72 -2.14
CA GLN A 73 -21.86 -12.82 -1.09
C GLN A 73 -22.95 -11.90 -1.67
N PRO A 74 -24.03 -11.59 -0.92
CA PRO A 74 -24.98 -10.56 -1.30
C PRO A 74 -24.29 -9.21 -1.53
N TRP A 75 -24.70 -8.50 -2.58
CA TRP A 75 -24.09 -7.22 -2.98
C TRP A 75 -24.07 -6.19 -1.84
N VAL A 76 -25.15 -6.12 -1.07
CA VAL A 76 -25.29 -5.17 0.04
C VAL A 76 -24.24 -5.39 1.14
N CYS A 77 -23.92 -6.64 1.47
CA CYS A 77 -22.93 -6.97 2.49
C CYS A 77 -21.53 -6.58 2.02
N GLY A 78 -21.13 -7.01 0.82
CA GLY A 78 -19.79 -6.71 0.29
C GLY A 78 -19.57 -5.20 0.11
N VAL A 79 -20.59 -4.46 -0.34
CA VAL A 79 -20.50 -3.00 -0.45
C VAL A 79 -20.43 -2.31 0.92
N GLN A 80 -21.19 -2.79 1.91
CA GLN A 80 -21.12 -2.23 3.25
C GLN A 80 -19.73 -2.43 3.87
N GLU A 81 -19.17 -3.64 3.78
CA GLU A 81 -17.83 -3.97 4.27
C GLU A 81 -16.76 -3.09 3.58
N ASP A 82 -16.84 -2.93 2.26
CA ASP A 82 -15.93 -2.06 1.49
C ASP A 82 -16.03 -0.60 1.94
N ILE A 83 -17.25 -0.08 2.16
CA ILE A 83 -17.48 1.30 2.62
C ILE A 83 -16.91 1.50 4.02
N GLU A 84 -17.12 0.55 4.95
CA GLU A 84 -16.59 0.63 6.31
C GLU A 84 -15.06 0.64 6.33
N MET A 85 -14.43 -0.22 5.53
CA MET A 85 -12.97 -0.24 5.35
C MET A 85 -12.46 1.06 4.72
N LEU A 86 -13.13 1.56 3.68
CA LEU A 86 -12.76 2.81 3.03
C LEU A 86 -12.88 4.00 3.99
N ARG A 87 -13.95 4.07 4.78
CA ARG A 87 -14.13 5.10 5.81
C ARG A 87 -12.96 5.10 6.79
N LYS A 88 -12.59 3.93 7.32
CA LYS A 88 -11.45 3.81 8.25
C LYS A 88 -10.13 4.30 7.61
N ARG A 89 -9.85 3.89 6.37
CA ARG A 89 -8.64 4.31 5.65
C ARG A 89 -8.61 5.82 5.37
N VAL A 90 -9.78 6.41 5.11
CA VAL A 90 -9.92 7.87 4.92
C VAL A 90 -9.68 8.60 6.24
N GLU A 91 -10.24 8.12 7.35
CA GLU A 91 -9.99 8.68 8.68
C GLU A 91 -8.49 8.62 9.04
N GLU A 92 -7.84 7.48 8.83
CA GLU A 92 -6.39 7.31 9.05
C GLU A 92 -5.56 8.26 8.16
N ALA A 93 -5.92 8.41 6.89
CA ALA A 93 -5.25 9.32 5.97
C ALA A 93 -5.44 10.79 6.36
N ASP A 94 -6.62 11.17 6.85
CA ASP A 94 -6.93 12.51 7.32
C ASP A 94 -6.06 12.89 8.53
N GLU A 95 -5.87 11.97 9.49
CA GLU A 95 -4.97 12.17 10.63
C GLU A 95 -3.51 12.35 10.20
N VAL A 96 -3.05 11.56 9.21
CA VAL A 96 -1.71 11.76 8.63
C VAL A 96 -1.61 13.14 7.98
N ILE A 97 -2.56 13.54 7.14
CA ILE A 97 -2.58 14.84 6.45
C ILE A 97 -2.53 15.99 7.46
N LYS A 98 -3.30 15.91 8.55
CA LYS A 98 -3.27 16.90 9.64
C LYS A 98 -1.90 17.00 10.32
N SER A 99 -1.15 15.90 10.41
CA SER A 99 0.17 15.88 11.05
C SER A 99 1.30 16.43 10.17
N VAL A 100 1.15 16.40 8.84
CA VAL A 100 2.19 16.80 7.88
C VAL A 100 2.66 18.24 8.07
N PRO A 101 1.79 19.27 8.23
CA PRO A 101 2.24 20.64 8.44
C PRO A 101 3.17 20.81 9.65
N MET A 102 2.87 20.15 10.77
CA MET A 102 3.70 20.19 11.98
C MET A 102 5.10 19.63 11.74
N LEU A 103 5.19 18.54 10.98
CA LEU A 103 6.47 17.94 10.58
C LEU A 103 7.25 18.85 9.64
N VAL A 104 6.57 19.46 8.66
CA VAL A 104 7.17 20.43 7.73
C VAL A 104 7.75 21.61 8.48
N GLU A 105 7.00 22.23 9.39
CA GLU A 105 7.47 23.37 10.21
C GLU A 105 8.72 22.99 11.04
N SER A 106 8.73 21.80 11.64
CA SER A 106 9.88 21.30 12.40
C SER A 106 11.11 21.11 11.52
N VAL A 107 10.94 20.52 10.34
CA VAL A 107 12.02 20.31 9.36
C VAL A 107 12.55 21.65 8.86
N GLU A 108 11.67 22.59 8.50
CA GLU A 108 12.08 23.93 8.07
C GLU A 108 12.88 24.66 9.15
N ALA A 109 12.48 24.56 10.41
CA ALA A 109 13.21 25.15 11.52
C ALA A 109 14.60 24.52 11.71
N GLN A 110 14.73 23.20 11.52
CA GLN A 110 16.02 22.51 11.56
C GLN A 110 16.92 22.93 10.39
N VAL A 111 16.38 23.01 9.17
CA VAL A 111 17.12 23.46 7.99
C VAL A 111 17.64 24.88 8.20
N LYS A 112 16.81 25.82 8.66
CA LYS A 112 17.24 27.20 8.96
C LYS A 112 18.39 27.25 9.97
N ARG A 113 18.33 26.44 11.04
CA ARG A 113 19.41 26.36 12.03
C ARG A 113 20.70 25.82 11.44
N LEU A 114 20.62 24.76 10.64
CA LEU A 114 21.78 24.15 9.99
C LEU A 114 22.42 25.11 8.97
N SER A 115 21.62 25.86 8.21
CA SER A 115 22.13 26.89 7.30
C SER A 115 22.94 27.95 8.04
N LEU A 116 22.44 28.47 9.17
CA LEU A 116 23.17 29.46 9.97
C LEU A 116 24.51 28.92 10.52
N LEU A 117 24.54 27.65 10.94
CA LEU A 117 25.77 27.01 11.40
C LEU A 117 26.78 26.83 10.26
N LEU A 118 26.29 26.46 9.08
CA LEU A 118 27.13 26.32 7.89
C LEU A 118 27.73 27.66 7.47
N ASP A 119 26.94 28.73 7.46
CA ASP A 119 27.42 30.09 7.15
C ASP A 119 28.53 30.52 8.11
N LYS A 120 28.33 30.28 9.42
CA LYS A 120 29.33 30.59 10.45
C LYS A 120 30.63 29.80 10.22
N LEU A 121 30.52 28.47 10.06
CA LEU A 121 31.68 27.61 9.86
C LEU A 121 32.44 27.97 8.59
N THR A 122 31.72 28.34 7.52
CA THR A 122 32.31 28.81 6.27
C THR A 122 33.13 30.09 6.49
N GLY A 123 32.61 31.04 7.27
CA GLY A 123 33.34 32.25 7.65
C GLY A 123 34.59 31.95 8.50
N ASP A 124 34.47 31.04 9.46
CA ASP A 124 35.60 30.62 10.31
C ASP A 124 36.71 29.96 9.47
N VAL A 125 36.36 29.07 8.54
CA VAL A 125 37.31 28.42 7.62
C VAL A 125 38.00 29.44 6.71
N TYR A 126 37.25 30.42 6.18
CA TYR A 126 37.84 31.49 5.36
C TYR A 126 38.87 32.30 6.15
N ASN A 127 38.54 32.71 7.38
CA ASN A 127 39.45 33.46 8.25
C ASN A 127 40.71 32.67 8.57
N LEU A 128 40.57 31.39 8.92
CA LEU A 128 41.72 30.51 9.18
C LEU A 128 42.59 30.33 7.94
N THR A 129 41.98 30.21 6.76
CA THR A 129 42.72 30.10 5.48
C THR A 129 43.61 31.33 5.25
N VAL A 130 43.09 32.53 5.51
CA VAL A 130 43.87 33.78 5.41
C VAL A 130 45.01 33.82 6.42
N GLN A 131 44.77 33.40 7.66
CA GLN A 131 45.80 33.37 8.70
C GLN A 131 46.92 32.37 8.37
N VAL A 132 46.57 31.18 7.87
CA VAL A 132 47.55 30.18 7.42
C VAL A 132 48.40 30.74 6.29
N ALA A 133 47.81 31.36 5.27
CA ALA A 133 48.57 31.97 4.17
C ALA A 133 49.52 33.08 4.65
N ALA A 134 49.10 33.88 5.63
CA ALA A 134 49.96 34.91 6.22
C ALA A 134 51.14 34.30 7.01
N LEU A 135 50.90 33.22 7.76
CA LEU A 135 51.95 32.50 8.49
C LEU A 135 52.93 31.79 7.55
N GLU A 136 52.43 31.14 6.49
CA GLU A 136 53.27 30.50 5.47
C GLU A 136 54.22 31.51 4.84
N LYS A 137 53.74 32.72 4.55
CA LYS A 137 54.58 33.80 4.02
C LYS A 137 55.71 34.20 5.00
N VAL A 138 55.42 34.31 6.30
CA VAL A 138 56.42 34.70 7.30
C VAL A 138 57.41 33.58 7.60
N CYS A 139 57.01 32.31 7.47
CA CYS A 139 57.85 31.16 7.82
C CYS A 139 58.70 30.63 6.66
N PHE A 140 58.32 30.88 5.40
CA PHE A 140 58.95 30.27 4.24
C PHE A 140 59.43 31.25 3.15
N GLU A 141 59.20 32.56 3.29
CA GLU A 141 59.95 33.62 2.56
C GLU A 141 61.10 34.16 3.42
#